data_AF-A0A8B7T0P7-F1
#
_entry.id   AF-A0A8B7T0P7-F1
#
_cell.length_a   1.000
_cell.length_b   1.000
_cell.length_c   1.000
_cell.angle_alpha   90.00
_cell.angle_beta   90.00
_cell.angle_gamma   90.00
#
_symmetry.space_group_name_H-M   'P 1'
#
loop_
_entity.id
_entity.type
_entity.pdbx_description
1 polymer ?
#
loop_
_entity_poly.entity_id
_entity_poly.type
_entity_poly.pdbx_seq_one_letter_code
_entity_poly.pdbx_strand_id
1 'polypeptide(L)'
;MKLIILDHYSQASEWAAKYIRNRIIQFNPGPDKYFTLGLPTGSTPLGCYKKLIEYYKNGDLSFKYVKTFNMDEYVGTLGGELRLVSLPLRKSYTWSSVTSCHHHPPPLLPCNFVMASL
;
A
#
# COMPACT_ATOMS: atom_id res chain seq x y z
N MET A 1 -4.13 5.90 -22.93
CA MET A 1 -2.93 5.24 -22.35
C MET A 1 -1.77 6.22 -22.43
N LYS A 2 -0.94 6.33 -21.37
CA LYS A 2 0.28 7.16 -21.36
C LYS A 2 1.49 6.25 -21.16
N LEU A 3 2.45 6.29 -22.09
CA LEU A 3 3.68 5.51 -22.02
C LEU A 3 4.83 6.43 -21.57
N ILE A 4 5.61 5.97 -20.58
CA ILE A 4 6.77 6.67 -20.03
C ILE A 4 7.96 5.74 -20.21
N ILE A 5 8.95 6.16 -20.99
CA ILE A 5 10.18 5.40 -21.27
C ILE A 5 11.31 6.07 -20.49
N LEU A 6 11.98 5.27 -19.66
CA LEU A 6 13.08 5.71 -18.80
C LEU A 6 14.18 4.65 -18.88
N ASP A 7 15.43 5.10 -18.89
CA ASP A 7 16.58 4.21 -19.19
C ASP A 7 16.93 3.28 -18.03
N HIS A 8 16.54 3.64 -16.80
CA HIS A 8 16.97 2.93 -15.60
C HIS A 8 15.81 2.62 -14.65
N TYR A 9 15.91 1.48 -13.99
CA TYR A 9 14.97 1.01 -12.98
C TYR A 9 14.73 2.04 -11.85
N SER A 10 15.79 2.74 -11.42
CA SER A 10 15.70 3.79 -10.40
C SER A 10 14.82 4.96 -10.84
N GLN A 11 14.95 5.39 -12.09
CA GLN A 11 14.15 6.47 -12.67
C GLN A 11 12.67 6.05 -12.75
N ALA A 12 12.39 4.84 -13.22
CA ALA A 12 11.02 4.30 -13.28
C ALA A 12 10.38 4.19 -11.89
N SER A 13 11.16 3.70 -10.92
CA SER A 13 10.74 3.60 -9.53
C SER A 13 10.41 4.96 -8.91
N GLU A 14 11.27 5.94 -9.11
CA GLU A 14 11.07 7.30 -8.61
C GLU A 14 9.90 7.99 -9.30
N TRP A 15 9.75 7.82 -10.63
CA TRP A 15 8.64 8.36 -11.38
C TRP A 15 7.30 7.81 -10.87
N ALA A 16 7.21 6.49 -10.67
CA ALA A 16 6.01 5.85 -10.14
C ALA A 16 5.68 6.34 -8.72
N ALA A 17 6.69 6.45 -7.85
CA ALA A 17 6.50 6.94 -6.49
C ALA A 17 6.04 8.41 -6.46
N LYS A 18 6.66 9.27 -7.28
CA LYS A 18 6.25 10.68 -7.46
C LYS A 18 4.82 10.76 -7.96
N TYR A 19 4.45 9.92 -8.93
CA TYR A 19 3.10 9.89 -9.47
C TYR A 19 2.07 9.52 -8.39
N ILE A 20 2.31 8.44 -7.62
CA ILE A 20 1.42 8.01 -6.53
C ILE A 20 1.32 9.10 -5.46
N ARG A 21 2.45 9.64 -5.00
CA ARG A 21 2.49 10.74 -4.02
C ARG A 21 1.64 11.91 -4.47
N ASN A 22 1.87 12.39 -5.70
CA ASN A 22 1.15 13.55 -6.23
C ASN A 22 -0.35 13.26 -6.35
N ARG A 23 -0.75 12.03 -6.71
CA ARG A 23 -2.17 11.63 -6.75
C ARG A 23 -2.82 11.64 -5.38
N ILE A 24 -2.12 11.15 -4.35
CA ILE A 24 -2.63 11.18 -2.97
C ILE A 24 -2.79 12.64 -2.51
N ILE A 25 -1.77 13.47 -2.70
CA ILE A 25 -1.81 14.90 -2.30
C ILE A 25 -2.94 15.64 -3.03
N GLN A 26 -3.04 15.49 -4.35
CA GLN A 26 -4.08 16.14 -5.16
C GLN A 26 -5.49 15.67 -4.79
N PHE A 27 -5.66 14.42 -4.39
CA PHE A 27 -6.94 13.91 -3.96
C PHE A 27 -7.39 14.49 -2.61
N ASN A 28 -6.44 14.91 -1.78
CA ASN A 28 -6.62 15.47 -0.45
C ASN A 28 -7.54 14.60 0.44
N PRO A 29 -7.08 13.40 0.85
CA PRO A 29 -7.90 12.47 1.59
C PRO A 29 -8.15 12.94 3.02
N GLY A 30 -9.31 12.56 3.58
CA GLY A 30 -9.78 12.97 4.90
C GLY A 30 -10.63 11.89 5.59
N PRO A 31 -11.19 12.18 6.77
CA PRO A 31 -11.94 11.21 7.59
C PRO A 31 -13.06 10.48 6.85
N ASP A 32 -13.79 11.20 5.97
CA ASP A 32 -14.93 10.65 5.22
C ASP A 32 -14.57 10.34 3.75
N LYS A 33 -13.30 10.55 3.36
CA LYS A 33 -12.83 10.48 1.98
C LYS A 33 -11.46 9.83 1.90
N TYR A 34 -11.47 8.50 1.85
CA TYR A 34 -10.24 7.71 1.77
C TYR A 34 -9.70 7.62 0.34
N PHE A 35 -8.38 7.66 0.20
CA PHE A 35 -7.71 7.32 -1.05
C PHE A 35 -7.44 5.82 -1.09
N THR A 36 -7.99 5.13 -2.09
CA THR A 36 -7.82 3.67 -2.22
C THR A 36 -6.65 3.36 -3.16
N LEU A 37 -5.65 2.62 -2.68
CA LEU A 37 -4.41 2.31 -3.39
C LEU A 37 -4.20 0.81 -3.55
N GLY A 38 -4.01 0.37 -4.80
CA GLY A 38 -3.64 -1.01 -5.11
C GLY A 38 -2.14 -1.23 -5.01
N LEU A 39 -1.74 -2.31 -4.35
CA LEU A 39 -0.34 -2.67 -4.14
C LEU A 39 -0.03 -4.02 -4.82
N PRO A 40 0.74 -4.01 -5.92
CA PRO A 40 1.29 -5.23 -6.48
C PRO A 40 2.42 -5.79 -5.60
N THR A 41 2.63 -7.10 -5.67
CA THR A 41 3.77 -7.78 -5.05
C THR A 41 4.92 -7.99 -6.06
N GLY A 42 6.04 -8.54 -5.61
CA GLY A 42 7.22 -8.81 -6.44
C GLY A 42 8.34 -7.78 -6.34
N SER A 43 9.42 -8.01 -7.09
CA SER A 43 10.64 -7.19 -7.06
C SER A 43 10.48 -5.86 -7.80
N THR A 44 9.66 -5.81 -8.84
CA THR A 44 9.44 -4.63 -9.67
C THR A 44 9.02 -3.38 -8.87
N PRO A 45 7.99 -3.42 -8.00
CA PRO A 45 7.57 -2.24 -7.25
C PRO A 45 8.48 -1.88 -6.05
N LEU A 46 9.51 -2.68 -5.74
CA LEU A 46 10.33 -2.50 -4.53
C LEU A 46 11.00 -1.12 -4.48
N GLY A 47 11.56 -0.64 -5.59
CA GLY A 47 12.17 0.69 -5.68
C GLY A 47 11.15 1.82 -5.48
N CYS A 48 9.93 1.67 -6.00
CA CYS A 48 8.84 2.61 -5.79
C CYS A 48 8.46 2.69 -4.31
N TYR A 49 8.32 1.54 -3.64
CA TYR A 49 8.05 1.48 -2.20
C TYR A 49 9.13 2.16 -1.37
N LYS A 50 10.41 1.92 -1.67
CA LYS A 50 11.52 2.63 -0.99
C LYS A 50 11.37 4.16 -1.06
N LYS A 51 11.03 4.69 -2.23
CA LYS A 51 10.80 6.13 -2.43
C LYS A 51 9.55 6.65 -1.70
N LEU A 52 8.47 5.88 -1.65
CA LEU A 52 7.28 6.25 -0.87
C LEU A 52 7.58 6.32 0.64
N ILE A 53 8.44 5.43 1.16
CA ILE A 53 8.92 5.50 2.54
C ILE A 53 9.72 6.77 2.77
N GLU A 54 10.63 7.11 1.87
CA GLU A 54 11.44 8.35 1.94
C GLU A 54 10.53 9.57 2.02
N TYR A 55 9.52 9.69 1.15
CA TYR A 55 8.56 10.80 1.18
C TYR A 55 7.76 10.86 2.49
N TYR A 56 7.35 9.71 3.03
CA TYR A 56 6.67 9.68 4.33
C TYR A 56 7.58 10.17 5.47
N LYS A 57 8.83 9.70 5.51
CA LYS A 57 9.81 10.11 6.52
C LYS A 57 10.17 11.59 6.45
N ASN A 58 10.18 12.15 5.25
CA ASN A 58 10.46 13.57 5.03
C ASN A 58 9.26 14.48 5.33
N GLY A 59 8.07 13.91 5.59
CA GLY A 59 6.84 14.68 5.82
C GLY A 59 6.13 15.11 4.53
N ASP A 60 6.63 14.71 3.36
CA ASP A 60 6.06 15.05 2.05
C ASP A 60 4.77 14.27 1.74
N LEU A 61 4.49 13.18 2.47
CA LEU A 61 3.37 12.28 2.22
C LEU A 61 2.83 11.70 3.52
N SER A 62 1.50 11.64 3.66
CA SER A 62 0.83 10.94 4.76
C SER A 62 -0.08 9.83 4.23
N PHE A 63 -0.07 8.69 4.92
CA PHE A 63 -0.93 7.55 4.64
C PHE A 63 -2.12 7.43 5.60
N LYS A 64 -2.36 8.44 6.46
CA LYS A 64 -3.42 8.42 7.49
C LYS A 64 -4.81 8.09 6.94
N TYR A 65 -5.15 8.60 5.76
CA TYR A 65 -6.45 8.39 5.11
C TYR A 65 -6.32 7.59 3.80
N VAL A 66 -5.33 6.70 3.73
CA VAL A 66 -5.09 5.82 2.58
C VAL A 66 -5.50 4.39 2.95
N LYS A 67 -6.37 3.79 2.15
CA LYS A 67 -6.74 2.37 2.24
C LYS A 67 -5.97 1.60 1.18
N THR A 68 -5.42 0.45 1.53
CA THR A 68 -4.65 -0.37 0.59
C THR A 68 -5.35 -1.68 0.28
N PHE A 69 -5.25 -2.13 -0.96
CA PHE A 69 -5.63 -3.47 -1.37
C PHE A 69 -4.47 -4.14 -2.09
N ASN A 70 -4.14 -5.39 -1.73
CA ASN A 70 -3.20 -6.17 -2.51
C ASN A 70 -3.92 -6.75 -3.73
N MET A 71 -3.20 -6.85 -4.86
CA MET A 71 -3.79 -7.34 -6.10
C MET A 71 -4.01 -8.86 -6.09
N ASP A 72 -3.13 -9.60 -5.40
CA ASP A 72 -3.08 -11.04 -5.43
C ASP A 72 -2.50 -11.56 -4.10
N GLU A 73 -2.98 -12.72 -3.67
CA GLU A 73 -2.46 -13.47 -2.52
C GLU A 73 -2.40 -14.94 -2.91
N TYR A 74 -1.39 -15.66 -2.40
CA TYR A 74 -1.26 -17.07 -2.71
C TYR A 74 -2.34 -17.88 -1.97
N VAL A 75 -3.08 -18.71 -2.71
CA VAL A 75 -4.07 -19.63 -2.12
C VAL A 75 -3.34 -20.79 -1.45
N GLY A 76 -3.54 -20.98 -0.14
CA GLY A 76 -3.00 -22.12 0.61
C GLY A 76 -1.90 -21.80 1.62
N THR A 77 -1.55 -20.53 1.82
CA THR A 77 -0.64 -20.13 2.92
C THR A 77 -1.39 -20.13 4.25
N LEU A 78 -1.56 -21.30 4.86
CA LEU A 78 -2.05 -21.44 6.23
C LEU A 78 -1.06 -20.76 7.18
N GLY A 79 -1.39 -19.57 7.67
CA GLY A 79 -0.66 -18.93 8.78
C GLY A 79 0.76 -18.47 8.47
N GLY A 80 1.09 -18.15 7.22
CA GLY A 80 2.37 -17.54 6.86
C GLY A 80 2.26 -16.03 6.90
N GLU A 81 2.95 -15.40 7.85
CA GLU A 81 3.17 -13.96 7.93
C GLU A 81 3.29 -13.32 6.54
N LEU A 82 2.31 -12.48 6.16
CA LEU A 82 2.42 -11.64 4.98
C LEU A 82 3.71 -10.83 5.13
N ARG A 83 4.77 -11.27 4.44
CA ARG A 83 5.83 -10.36 4.02
C ARG A 83 5.27 -9.50 2.90
N LEU A 84 4.30 -8.66 3.27
CA LEU A 84 4.29 -7.31 2.73
C LEU A 84 5.74 -6.84 2.77
N VAL A 85 6.21 -6.22 1.69
CA VAL A 85 7.33 -5.29 1.82
C VAL A 85 6.88 -4.37 2.94
N SER A 86 7.39 -4.65 4.15
CA SER A 86 7.02 -3.94 5.34
C SER A 86 7.71 -2.61 5.16
N LEU A 87 7.02 -1.70 4.46
CA LEU A 87 7.20 -0.29 4.65
C LEU A 87 7.30 -0.13 6.18
N PRO A 88 8.30 0.61 6.72
CA PRO A 88 8.50 0.76 8.16
C PRO A 88 7.29 1.37 8.91
N LEU A 89 6.14 1.52 8.23
CA LEU A 89 4.80 1.67 8.78
C LEU A 89 4.41 0.55 9.77
N ARG A 90 5.05 -0.63 9.78
CA ARG A 90 4.73 -1.71 10.74
C ARG A 90 5.14 -1.41 12.19
N LYS A 91 6.10 -0.52 12.45
CA LYS A 91 6.60 -0.28 13.83
C LYS A 91 5.89 0.83 14.61
N SER A 92 5.09 1.67 13.94
CA SER A 92 4.41 2.80 14.61
C SER A 92 2.93 2.57 14.86
N TYR A 93 2.34 1.53 14.28
CA TYR A 93 0.93 1.22 14.43
C TYR A 93 0.78 -0.25 14.81
N THR A 94 0.39 -0.51 16.05
CA THR A 94 0.11 -1.84 16.58
C THR A 94 -1.06 -2.44 15.83
N TRP A 95 -0.81 -3.52 15.08
CA TRP A 95 -1.87 -4.41 14.65
C TRP A 95 -2.27 -5.27 15.85
N SER A 96 -3.40 -4.96 16.48
CA SER A 96 -4.05 -5.94 17.34
C SER A 96 -4.58 -7.07 16.45
N SER A 97 -3.94 -8.22 16.55
CA SER A 97 -4.49 -9.49 16.05
C SER A 97 -5.84 -9.76 16.73
N VAL A 98 -6.93 -9.62 15.98
CA VAL A 98 -8.28 -10.08 16.32
C VAL A 98 -8.95 -10.41 14.98
N THR A 99 -9.61 -11.52 14.67
CA THR A 99 -9.74 -12.90 15.17
C THR A 99 -10.41 -13.62 13.99
N SER A 100 -9.97 -14.84 13.68
CA SER A 100 -10.71 -15.88 12.92
C SER A 100 -11.52 -15.43 11.68
N CYS A 101 -10.91 -15.47 10.50
CA CYS A 101 -11.67 -15.73 9.27
C CYS A 101 -12.00 -17.22 9.24
N HIS A 102 -13.11 -17.62 9.86
CA HIS A 102 -13.63 -18.97 9.70
C HIS A 102 -13.85 -19.26 8.21
N HIS A 103 -13.46 -20.48 7.82
CA HIS A 103 -13.57 -21.03 6.48
C HIS A 103 -14.99 -20.88 5.91
N HIS A 104 -15.17 -20.08 4.85
CA HIS A 104 -16.18 -20.31 3.83
C HIS A 104 -15.73 -19.70 2.48
N PRO A 105 -15.98 -20.39 1.33
CA PRO A 105 -15.65 -19.90 0.00
C PRO A 105 -16.63 -18.77 -0.44
N PRO A 106 -16.38 -18.08 -1.57
CA PRO A 106 -16.69 -16.65 -1.78
C PRO A 106 -18.21 -16.40 -1.94
N PRO A 107 -18.72 -15.18 -1.62
CA PRO A 107 -18.49 -14.02 -2.49
C PRO A 107 -18.16 -12.70 -1.75
N LEU A 108 -17.19 -11.97 -2.34
CA LEU A 108 -17.26 -10.52 -2.54
C LEU A 108 -17.67 -9.65 -1.35
N LEU A 109 -16.81 -9.54 -0.33
CA LEU A 109 -16.83 -8.38 0.57
C LEU A 109 -15.46 -7.71 0.58
N PRO A 110 -15.36 -6.40 0.30
CA PRO A 110 -14.09 -5.71 0.41
C PRO A 110 -13.68 -5.70 1.89
N CYS A 111 -12.57 -6.37 2.22
CA CYS A 111 -11.89 -6.16 3.50
C CYS A 111 -11.51 -4.68 3.59
N ASN A 112 -12.37 -3.89 4.22
CA ASN A 112 -12.14 -2.48 4.49
C ASN A 112 -11.06 -2.36 5.57
N PHE A 113 -9.79 -2.40 5.17
CA PHE A 113 -8.69 -2.01 6.04
C PHE A 113 -8.66 -0.48 6.14
N VAL A 114 -9.32 0.05 7.18
CA VAL A 114 -9.20 1.45 7.60
C VAL A 114 -7.93 1.57 8.42
N MET A 115 -6.91 2.26 7.89
CA MET A 115 -5.80 2.78 8.70
C MET A 115 -6.37 3.86 9.63
N ALA A 116 -6.66 3.51 10.88
CA ALA A 116 -6.97 4.48 11.92
C ALA A 116 -5.66 4.90 12.59
N SER A 117 -5.24 6.16 12.42
CA SER A 117 -4.25 6.76 13.31
C SER A 117 -4.91 7.04 14.65
N LEU A 118 -4.24 6.66 15.75
CA LEU A 118 -4.32 7.43 16.99
C LEU A 118 -3.79 8.85 16.73
#